data_AF-A0A4Q5WJM1-F1
#
_entry.id   AF-A0A4Q5WJM1-F1
#
_cell.length_a   1.000
_cell.length_b   1.000
_cell.length_c   1.000
_cell.angle_alpha   90.00
_cell.angle_beta   90.00
_cell.angle_gamma   90.00
#
_symmetry.space_group_name_H-M   'P 1'
#
loop_
_entity.id
_entity.type
_entity.pdbx_description
1 polymer ?
#
loop_
_entity_poly.entity_id
_entity_poly.type
_entity_poly.pdbx_seq_one_letter_code
_entity_poly.pdbx_strand_id
1 'polypeptide(L)'
;MRWVAGLAAGAVWLLAAMPALAQTPTSVEAMTEAQQSEYYCVYDYLDFFADRAKLTAGYIAGDPDAAGYQDQMDEVDGAAADCAEEYGWAEDRTNAASMIGFYGVIVDELETRLVALGLKETDLDALYDVFDTVSEDDLRAFVDGVWIDNKDVLQRLKAQLAAKGIKGDAVFRDASYLAEAYMLVSLLTYEWLKTMPKS
;
A
#
# COMPACT_ATOMS: atom_id res chain seq x y z
N MET A 1 -27.22 31.83 23.32
CA MET A 1 -27.01 33.24 22.90
C MET A 1 -27.37 33.36 21.43
N ARG A 2 -28.16 34.38 21.08
CA ARG A 2 -28.34 34.91 19.71
C ARG A 2 -26.94 35.23 19.12
N TRP A 3 -26.73 35.21 17.81
CA TRP A 3 -27.03 36.35 16.93
C TRP A 3 -27.34 35.93 15.49
N VAL A 4 -28.45 36.48 14.99
CA VAL A 4 -28.75 36.67 13.57
C VAL A 4 -28.61 38.17 13.30
N ALA A 5 -27.88 38.55 12.26
CA ALA A 5 -28.03 39.75 11.41
C ALA A 5 -26.70 39.92 10.63
N GLY A 6 -26.65 40.30 9.35
CA GLY A 6 -27.67 40.80 8.44
C GLY A 6 -27.09 40.98 7.03
N LEU A 7 -27.99 41.25 6.09
CA LEU A 7 -27.79 41.45 4.65
C LEU A 7 -26.89 42.65 4.29
N ALA A 8 -26.15 42.55 3.18
CA ALA A 8 -26.02 43.64 2.22
C ALA A 8 -25.71 43.09 0.81
N ALA A 9 -26.51 43.54 -0.16
CA ALA A 9 -26.38 43.28 -1.58
C ALA A 9 -25.25 44.10 -2.20
N GLY A 10 -24.59 43.54 -3.21
CA GLY A 10 -23.62 44.24 -4.04
C GLY A 10 -23.16 43.35 -5.18
N ALA A 11 -23.87 43.37 -6.30
CA ALA A 11 -23.46 42.70 -7.53
C ALA A 11 -22.30 43.47 -8.17
N VAL A 12 -21.13 42.85 -8.22
CA VAL A 12 -20.08 43.19 -9.18
C VAL A 12 -19.80 41.93 -9.98
N TRP A 13 -20.10 42.01 -11.27
CA TRP A 13 -19.66 41.05 -12.28
C TRP A 13 -18.13 41.07 -12.35
N LEU A 14 -17.49 40.22 -11.57
CA LEU A 14 -16.14 39.74 -11.84
C LEU A 14 -16.31 38.33 -12.42
N LEU A 15 -15.80 38.16 -13.64
CA LEU A 15 -15.55 36.85 -14.24
C LEU A 15 -14.90 35.97 -13.18
N ALA A 16 -15.69 35.06 -12.60
CA ALA A 16 -15.16 33.96 -11.85
C ALA A 16 -14.37 33.13 -12.86
N ALA A 17 -13.06 33.33 -12.92
CA ALA A 17 -12.17 32.19 -13.02
C ALA A 17 -12.55 31.32 -11.82
N MET A 18 -13.51 30.41 -12.02
CA MET A 18 -13.69 29.31 -11.10
C MET A 18 -12.32 28.66 -11.04
N PRO A 19 -11.67 28.56 -9.86
CA PRO A 19 -10.54 27.66 -9.77
C PRO A 19 -11.10 26.33 -10.28
N ALA A 20 -10.47 25.79 -11.33
CA ALA A 20 -10.68 24.41 -11.70
C ALA A 20 -10.65 23.65 -10.37
N LEU A 21 -11.78 23.02 -10.01
CA LEU A 21 -11.87 22.27 -8.77
C LEU A 21 -10.77 21.23 -8.87
N ALA A 22 -9.65 21.52 -8.24
CA ALA A 22 -8.45 20.77 -8.45
C ALA A 22 -8.77 19.33 -8.02
N GLN A 23 -8.68 18.43 -9.00
CA GLN A 23 -9.14 17.06 -8.87
C GLN A 23 -8.09 16.38 -7.99
N THR A 24 -8.52 15.83 -6.85
CA THR A 24 -7.63 14.98 -6.06
C THR A 24 -7.25 13.80 -6.94
N PRO A 25 -5.95 13.48 -7.13
CA PRO A 25 -5.57 12.30 -7.89
C PRO A 25 -6.24 11.08 -7.25
N THR A 26 -7.02 10.34 -8.03
CA THR A 26 -7.71 9.12 -7.57
C THR A 26 -6.87 7.86 -7.82
N SER A 27 -5.71 8.01 -8.45
CA SER A 27 -4.74 6.95 -8.71
C SER A 27 -3.33 7.55 -8.78
N VAL A 28 -2.32 6.69 -8.67
CA VAL A 28 -0.91 7.10 -8.71
C VAL A 28 -0.53 7.66 -10.08
N GLU A 29 -1.11 7.13 -11.16
CA GLU A 29 -0.84 7.56 -12.54
C GLU A 29 -1.39 8.96 -12.84
N ALA A 30 -2.35 9.43 -12.06
CA ALA A 30 -2.90 10.78 -12.18
C ALA A 30 -2.03 11.84 -11.46
N MET A 31 -1.01 11.42 -10.69
CA MET A 31 -0.09 12.33 -10.02
C MET A 31 0.94 12.92 -10.99
N THR A 32 1.41 14.13 -10.71
CA THR A 32 2.56 14.72 -11.42
C THR A 32 3.84 13.92 -11.15
N GLU A 33 4.85 14.06 -12.00
CA GLU A 33 6.16 13.37 -11.82
C GLU A 33 6.79 13.67 -10.44
N ALA A 34 6.70 14.91 -9.96
CA ALA A 34 7.20 15.29 -8.64
C ALA A 34 6.43 14.59 -7.50
N GLN A 35 5.11 14.48 -7.64
CA GLN A 35 4.25 13.79 -6.66
C GLN A 35 4.47 12.27 -6.69
N GLN A 36 4.74 11.68 -7.85
CA GLN A 36 5.11 10.27 -7.96
C GLN A 36 6.48 10.01 -7.33
N SER A 37 7.46 10.90 -7.57
CA SER A 37 8.79 10.81 -6.94
C SER A 37 8.68 10.88 -5.41
N GLU A 38 7.86 11.80 -4.91
CA GLU A 38 7.55 11.89 -3.48
C GLU A 38 6.90 10.61 -2.94
N TYR A 39 5.88 10.10 -3.63
CA TYR A 39 5.17 8.88 -3.24
C TYR A 39 6.06 7.63 -3.22
N TYR A 40 6.95 7.47 -4.19
CA TYR A 40 7.81 6.31 -4.33
C TYR A 40 9.14 6.42 -3.55
N CYS A 41 9.46 7.56 -2.94
CA CYS A 41 10.78 7.80 -2.33
C CYS A 41 11.25 6.67 -1.41
N VAL A 42 10.42 6.21 -0.47
CA VAL A 42 10.79 5.13 0.46
C VAL A 42 10.92 3.79 -0.27
N TYR A 43 10.00 3.50 -1.18
CA TYR A 43 10.05 2.28 -2.01
C TYR A 43 11.36 2.24 -2.82
N ASP A 44 11.68 3.30 -3.55
CA ASP A 44 12.87 3.38 -4.40
C ASP A 44 14.16 3.25 -3.58
N TYR A 45 14.20 3.84 -2.38
CA TYR A 45 15.32 3.68 -1.46
C TYR A 45 15.47 2.21 -1.05
N LEU A 46 14.40 1.57 -0.59
CA LEU A 46 14.44 0.19 -0.13
C LEU A 46 14.74 -0.78 -1.27
N ASP A 47 14.19 -0.55 -2.47
CA ASP A 47 14.48 -1.36 -3.65
C ASP A 47 15.96 -1.32 -4.03
N PHE A 48 16.58 -0.15 -3.90
CA PHE A 48 17.98 0.03 -4.27
C PHE A 48 18.97 -0.42 -3.19
N PHE A 49 18.69 -0.15 -1.92
CA PHE A 49 19.66 -0.32 -0.83
C PHE A 49 19.38 -1.50 0.09
N ALA A 50 18.13 -1.92 0.25
CA ALA A 50 17.77 -2.95 1.23
C ALA A 50 17.83 -4.36 0.65
N ASP A 51 18.01 -5.35 1.53
CA ASP A 51 17.89 -6.77 1.18
C ASP A 51 16.42 -7.19 1.23
N ARG A 52 15.69 -7.00 0.12
CA ARG A 52 14.24 -7.29 0.01
C ARG A 52 13.87 -8.73 0.41
N ALA A 53 14.74 -9.70 0.09
CA ALA A 53 14.54 -11.10 0.46
C ALA A 53 14.60 -11.30 1.98
N LYS A 54 15.54 -10.64 2.65
CA LYS A 54 15.61 -10.65 4.12
C LYS A 54 14.43 -9.91 4.76
N LEU A 55 14.07 -8.72 4.26
CA LEU A 55 12.89 -7.97 4.75
C LEU A 55 11.62 -8.83 4.67
N THR A 56 11.38 -9.46 3.51
CA THR A 56 10.22 -10.33 3.30
C THR A 56 10.28 -11.58 4.19
N ALA A 57 11.46 -12.16 4.40
CA ALA A 57 11.61 -13.29 5.31
C ALA A 57 11.33 -12.90 6.76
N GLY A 58 11.81 -11.74 7.22
CA GLY A 58 11.53 -11.17 8.54
C GLY A 58 10.04 -10.92 8.74
N TYR A 59 9.40 -10.31 7.75
CA TYR A 59 7.95 -10.08 7.73
C TYR A 59 7.15 -11.38 7.91
N ILE A 60 7.43 -12.40 7.08
CA ILE A 60 6.74 -13.70 7.13
C ILE A 60 7.00 -14.45 8.44
N ALA A 61 8.20 -14.30 9.01
CA ALA A 61 8.52 -14.95 10.29
C ALA A 61 7.69 -14.36 11.43
N GLY A 62 7.28 -13.09 11.33
CA GLY A 62 6.51 -12.39 12.36
C GLY A 62 7.22 -12.31 13.71
N ASP A 63 8.54 -12.53 13.72
CA ASP A 63 9.37 -12.59 14.91
C ASP A 63 10.20 -11.30 15.02
N PRO A 64 9.75 -10.32 15.82
CA PRO A 64 10.47 -9.07 16.02
C PRO A 64 11.80 -9.26 16.77
N ASP A 65 11.99 -10.43 17.39
CA ASP A 65 13.21 -10.82 18.08
C ASP A 65 14.17 -11.62 17.17
N ALA A 66 13.79 -11.87 15.91
CA ALA A 66 14.64 -12.56 14.95
C ALA A 66 15.93 -11.76 14.70
N ALA A 67 17.05 -12.48 14.58
CA ALA A 67 18.34 -11.86 14.30
C ALA A 67 18.30 -11.05 12.99
N GLY A 68 18.53 -9.74 13.09
CA GLY A 68 18.52 -8.81 11.96
C GLY A 68 17.16 -8.19 11.64
N TYR A 69 16.09 -8.50 12.39
CA TYR A 69 14.79 -7.82 12.22
C TYR A 69 14.88 -6.33 12.58
N GLN A 70 15.55 -6.00 13.69
CA GLN A 70 15.75 -4.60 14.08
C GLN A 70 16.59 -3.84 13.05
N ASP A 71 17.71 -4.42 12.59
CA ASP A 71 18.54 -3.80 11.54
C ASP A 71 17.73 -3.53 10.25
N GLN A 72 16.79 -4.41 9.90
CA GLN A 72 15.90 -4.26 8.76
C GLN A 72 14.85 -3.15 8.96
N MET A 73 14.27 -3.06 10.16
CA MET A 73 13.31 -1.98 10.45
C MET A 73 14.01 -0.63 10.58
N ASP A 74 15.25 -0.60 11.08
CA ASP A 74 16.11 0.59 11.08
C ASP A 74 16.40 1.08 9.65
N GLU A 75 16.53 0.17 8.67
CA GLU A 75 16.64 0.54 7.24
C GLU A 75 15.37 1.20 6.72
N VAL A 76 14.19 0.66 7.08
CA VAL A 76 12.88 1.23 6.71
C VAL A 76 12.68 2.60 7.36
N ASP A 77 12.97 2.72 8.65
CA ASP A 77 12.85 3.98 9.40
C ASP A 77 13.86 5.02 8.89
N GLY A 78 15.07 4.60 8.53
CA GLY A 78 16.09 5.46 7.92
C GLY A 78 15.64 6.00 6.56
N ALA A 79 15.12 5.13 5.69
CA ALA A 79 14.56 5.53 4.39
C ALA A 79 13.41 6.53 4.56
N ALA A 80 12.50 6.26 5.49
CA ALA A 80 11.38 7.13 5.79
C ALA A 80 11.83 8.50 6.34
N ALA A 81 12.84 8.51 7.21
CA ALA A 81 13.40 9.74 7.78
C ALA A 81 14.07 10.62 6.71
N ASP A 82 14.88 10.03 5.83
CA ASP A 82 15.56 10.75 4.75
C ASP A 82 14.52 11.35 3.78
N CYS A 83 13.52 10.58 3.36
CA CYS A 83 12.43 11.06 2.52
C CYS A 83 11.59 12.13 3.22
N ALA A 84 11.30 11.96 4.52
CA ALA A 84 10.55 12.95 5.29
C ALA A 84 11.29 14.29 5.41
N GLU A 85 12.62 14.27 5.55
CA GLU A 85 13.45 15.48 5.53
C GLU A 85 13.41 16.14 4.15
N GLU A 86 13.57 15.36 3.06
CA GLU A 86 13.58 15.86 1.69
C GLU A 86 12.25 16.55 1.32
N TYR A 87 11.12 15.93 1.64
CA TYR A 87 9.79 16.40 1.26
C TYR A 87 9.06 17.17 2.36
N GLY A 88 9.68 17.34 3.53
CA GLY A 88 9.11 18.07 4.68
C GLY A 88 7.83 17.43 5.23
N TRP A 89 7.80 16.10 5.31
CA TRP A 89 6.64 15.36 5.78
C TRP A 89 6.40 15.54 7.29
N ALA A 90 5.11 15.53 7.65
CA ALA A 90 4.71 15.32 9.04
C ALA A 90 4.81 13.82 9.40
N GLU A 91 4.77 13.52 10.70
CA GLU A 91 4.94 12.16 11.23
C GLU A 91 3.90 11.16 10.67
N ASP A 92 2.64 11.56 10.56
CA ASP A 92 1.57 10.74 10.00
C ASP A 92 1.84 10.35 8.55
N ARG A 93 2.32 11.30 7.75
CA ARG A 93 2.70 11.08 6.36
C ARG A 93 3.98 10.24 6.23
N THR A 94 4.94 10.45 7.12
CA THR A 94 6.17 9.66 7.19
C THR A 94 5.84 8.19 7.47
N ASN A 95 4.97 7.93 8.44
CA ASN A 95 4.52 6.58 8.76
C ASN A 95 3.77 5.94 7.58
N ALA A 96 2.90 6.68 6.90
CA ALA A 96 2.21 6.18 5.71
C ALA A 96 3.19 5.82 4.58
N ALA A 97 4.13 6.72 4.25
CA ALA A 97 5.15 6.47 3.23
C ALA A 97 6.05 5.28 3.58
N SER A 98 6.46 5.17 4.86
CA SER A 98 7.23 4.06 5.39
C SER A 98 6.55 2.72 5.10
N MET A 99 5.28 2.60 5.49
CA MET A 99 4.52 1.37 5.30
C MET A 99 4.21 1.08 3.82
N ILE A 100 3.93 2.11 3.00
CA ILE A 100 3.75 1.94 1.55
C ILE A 100 5.03 1.38 0.93
N GLY A 101 6.19 1.97 1.25
CA GLY A 101 7.48 1.52 0.73
C GLY A 101 7.81 0.11 1.17
N PHE A 102 7.66 -0.18 2.47
CA PHE A 102 7.93 -1.50 3.05
C PHE A 102 7.06 -2.60 2.44
N TYR A 103 5.74 -2.41 2.36
CA TYR A 103 4.88 -3.42 1.75
C TYR A 103 5.05 -3.49 0.23
N GLY A 104 5.41 -2.38 -0.44
CA GLY A 104 5.73 -2.37 -1.86
C GLY A 104 6.91 -3.29 -2.19
N VAL A 105 8.01 -3.22 -1.44
CA VAL A 105 9.15 -4.12 -1.67
C VAL A 105 8.85 -5.58 -1.29
N ILE A 106 7.94 -5.82 -0.33
CA ILE A 106 7.44 -7.16 0.00
C ILE A 106 6.62 -7.74 -1.16
N VAL A 107 5.75 -6.92 -1.79
CA VAL A 107 4.96 -7.33 -2.96
C VAL A 107 5.90 -7.82 -4.07
N ASP A 108 6.91 -7.03 -4.44
CA ASP A 108 7.85 -7.38 -5.52
C ASP A 108 8.65 -8.66 -5.25
N GLU A 109 9.12 -8.83 -4.01
CA GLU A 109 9.85 -10.03 -3.61
C GLU A 109 8.95 -11.27 -3.60
N LEU A 110 7.70 -11.14 -3.15
CA LEU A 110 6.73 -12.24 -3.16
C LEU A 110 6.35 -12.63 -4.59
N GLU A 111 6.16 -11.68 -5.50
CA GLU A 111 5.97 -11.96 -6.92
C GLU A 111 7.16 -12.70 -7.52
N THR A 112 8.39 -12.23 -7.23
CA THR A 112 9.63 -12.88 -7.66
C THR A 112 9.69 -14.34 -7.18
N ARG A 113 9.33 -14.59 -5.92
CA ARG A 113 9.27 -15.94 -5.34
C ARG A 113 8.18 -16.80 -5.99
N LEU A 114 7.01 -16.24 -6.27
CA LEU A 114 5.91 -16.94 -6.93
C LEU A 114 6.29 -17.34 -8.37
N VAL A 115 6.97 -16.45 -9.10
CA VAL A 115 7.53 -16.77 -10.42
C VAL A 115 8.59 -17.88 -10.31
N ALA A 116 9.46 -17.83 -9.30
CA ALA A 116 10.42 -18.90 -9.03
C ALA A 116 9.76 -20.25 -8.67
N LEU A 117 8.54 -20.23 -8.12
CA LEU A 117 7.70 -21.41 -7.89
C LEU A 117 6.96 -21.89 -9.15
N GLY A 118 7.16 -21.23 -10.28
CA GLY A 118 6.65 -21.62 -11.60
C GLY A 118 5.36 -20.92 -12.03
N LEU A 119 4.92 -19.88 -11.31
CA LEU A 119 3.82 -19.02 -11.79
C LEU A 119 4.32 -18.15 -12.95
N LYS A 120 3.42 -17.86 -13.87
CA LYS A 120 3.62 -16.92 -14.97
C LYS A 120 2.97 -15.59 -14.62
N GLU A 121 3.29 -14.55 -15.39
CA GLU A 121 2.64 -13.24 -15.30
C GLU A 121 1.10 -13.34 -15.33
N THR A 122 0.54 -14.16 -16.22
CA THR A 122 -0.92 -14.40 -16.26
C THR A 122 -1.48 -15.07 -15.00
N ASP A 123 -0.66 -15.82 -14.27
CA ASP A 123 -1.07 -16.40 -12.98
C ASP A 123 -1.01 -15.32 -11.88
N LEU A 124 -0.04 -14.39 -11.93
CA LEU A 124 0.02 -13.23 -11.03
C LEU A 124 -1.19 -12.30 -11.24
N ASP A 125 -1.55 -12.00 -12.48
CA ASP A 125 -2.78 -11.24 -12.80
C ASP A 125 -4.01 -11.94 -12.18
N ALA A 126 -4.07 -13.27 -12.28
CA ALA A 126 -5.14 -14.05 -11.71
C ALA A 126 -5.13 -14.09 -10.16
N LEU A 127 -3.99 -13.83 -9.51
CA LEU A 127 -3.92 -13.61 -8.06
C LEU A 127 -4.60 -12.29 -7.70
N TYR A 128 -4.25 -11.20 -8.39
CA TYR A 128 -4.83 -9.87 -8.13
C TYR A 128 -6.34 -9.85 -8.42
N ASP A 129 -6.79 -10.48 -9.50
CA ASP A 129 -8.22 -10.73 -9.76
C ASP A 129 -8.94 -11.37 -8.56
N VAL A 130 -8.27 -12.31 -7.88
CA VAL A 130 -8.83 -12.97 -6.71
C VAL A 130 -8.84 -12.01 -5.51
N PHE A 131 -7.76 -11.28 -5.28
CA PHE A 131 -7.65 -10.31 -4.18
C PHE A 131 -8.70 -9.20 -4.29
N ASP A 132 -9.01 -8.74 -5.50
CA ASP A 132 -10.04 -7.72 -5.77
C ASP A 132 -11.47 -8.22 -5.52
N THR A 133 -11.66 -9.53 -5.38
CA THR A 133 -12.98 -10.15 -5.20
C THR A 133 -13.18 -10.75 -3.81
N VAL A 134 -12.23 -10.57 -2.89
CA VAL A 134 -12.41 -10.99 -1.50
C VAL A 134 -13.58 -10.23 -0.87
N SER A 135 -14.26 -10.87 0.08
CA SER A 135 -15.35 -10.19 0.80
C SER A 135 -14.83 -9.07 1.70
N GLU A 136 -15.67 -8.10 2.06
CA GLU A 136 -15.27 -7.04 3.02
C GLU A 136 -14.76 -7.60 4.36
N ASP A 137 -15.33 -8.73 4.81
CA ASP A 137 -14.90 -9.40 6.04
C ASP A 137 -13.53 -10.08 5.87
N ASP A 138 -13.26 -10.67 4.71
CA ASP A 138 -11.94 -11.25 4.38
C ASP A 138 -10.89 -10.15 4.25
N LEU A 139 -11.21 -9.05 3.56
CA LEU A 139 -10.35 -7.87 3.45
C LEU A 139 -9.99 -7.33 4.82
N ARG A 140 -10.98 -7.18 5.72
CA ARG A 140 -10.73 -6.75 7.09
C ARG A 140 -9.81 -7.74 7.83
N ALA A 141 -9.99 -9.04 7.64
CA ALA A 141 -9.11 -10.04 8.26
C ALA A 141 -7.65 -9.92 7.79
N PHE A 142 -7.42 -9.58 6.52
CA PHE A 142 -6.08 -9.30 5.98
C PHE A 142 -5.51 -8.01 6.57
N VAL A 143 -6.26 -6.91 6.52
CA VAL A 143 -5.81 -5.60 7.04
C VAL A 143 -5.53 -5.65 8.55
N ASP A 144 -6.33 -6.38 9.31
CA ASP A 144 -6.16 -6.53 10.77
C ASP A 144 -5.07 -7.56 11.14
N GLY A 145 -4.45 -8.24 10.16
CA GLY A 145 -3.42 -9.27 10.39
C GLY A 145 -3.91 -10.57 11.02
N VAL A 146 -5.23 -10.76 11.16
CA VAL A 146 -5.83 -11.93 11.82
C VAL A 146 -6.11 -13.09 10.87
N TRP A 147 -5.87 -12.92 9.57
CA TRP A 147 -6.10 -13.92 8.54
C TRP A 147 -5.26 -15.19 8.73
N ILE A 148 -4.06 -15.08 9.30
CA ILE A 148 -3.09 -16.19 9.43
C ILE A 148 -3.63 -17.37 10.25
N ASP A 149 -4.44 -17.09 11.27
CA ASP A 149 -5.07 -18.08 12.13
C ASP A 149 -6.54 -18.36 11.74
N ASN A 150 -7.07 -17.62 10.76
CA ASN A 150 -8.45 -17.73 10.34
C ASN A 150 -8.63 -18.77 9.24
N LYS A 151 -8.94 -20.01 9.65
CA LYS A 151 -9.13 -21.16 8.74
C LYS A 151 -10.18 -20.92 7.66
N ASP A 152 -11.24 -20.18 7.98
CA ASP A 152 -12.33 -19.95 7.03
C ASP A 152 -11.91 -18.99 5.91
N VAL A 153 -11.18 -17.92 6.27
CA VAL A 153 -10.57 -16.97 5.30
C VAL A 153 -9.59 -17.72 4.41
N LEU A 154 -8.66 -18.47 5.00
CA LEU A 154 -7.66 -19.25 4.27
C LEU A 154 -8.29 -20.30 3.33
N GLN A 155 -9.37 -20.95 3.77
CA GLN A 155 -10.06 -21.94 2.93
C GLN A 155 -10.76 -21.27 1.74
N ARG A 156 -11.40 -20.10 1.94
CA ARG A 156 -12.02 -19.33 0.85
C ARG A 156 -10.97 -18.87 -0.16
N LEU A 157 -9.87 -18.27 0.31
CA LEU A 157 -8.77 -17.86 -0.56
C LEU A 157 -8.21 -19.05 -1.35
N LYS A 158 -7.90 -20.17 -0.67
CA LYS A 158 -7.38 -21.38 -1.33
C LYS A 158 -8.33 -21.91 -2.40
N ALA A 159 -9.65 -21.86 -2.16
CA ALA A 159 -10.65 -22.29 -3.12
C ALA A 159 -10.72 -21.37 -4.36
N GLN A 160 -10.68 -20.04 -4.16
CA GLN A 160 -10.69 -19.06 -5.24
C GLN A 160 -9.43 -19.17 -6.11
N LEU A 161 -8.25 -19.31 -5.50
CA LEU A 161 -6.98 -19.55 -6.19
C LEU A 161 -7.00 -20.86 -6.98
N ALA A 162 -7.50 -21.95 -6.38
CA ALA A 162 -7.61 -23.24 -7.05
C ALA A 162 -8.57 -23.18 -8.26
N ALA A 163 -9.60 -22.35 -8.21
CA ALA A 163 -10.53 -22.13 -9.33
C ALA A 163 -9.86 -21.41 -10.52
N LYS A 164 -8.84 -20.58 -10.27
CA LYS A 164 -7.96 -19.99 -11.30
C LYS A 164 -6.85 -20.94 -11.78
N GLY A 165 -6.75 -22.14 -11.21
CA GLY A 165 -5.72 -23.13 -11.55
C GLY A 165 -4.43 -23.00 -10.73
N ILE A 166 -4.37 -22.05 -9.80
CA ILE A 166 -3.21 -21.76 -8.96
C ILE A 166 -3.21 -22.72 -7.76
N LYS A 167 -2.16 -23.52 -7.62
CA LYS A 167 -2.08 -24.62 -6.65
C LYS A 167 -0.67 -24.79 -6.11
N GLY A 168 -0.56 -25.50 -4.99
CA GLY A 168 0.71 -25.80 -4.31
C GLY A 168 0.78 -25.08 -2.97
N ASP A 169 1.30 -25.76 -1.94
CA ASP A 169 1.27 -25.20 -0.59
C ASP A 169 2.26 -24.04 -0.41
N ALA A 170 3.43 -24.10 -1.07
CA ALA A 170 4.38 -22.98 -1.08
C ALA A 170 3.81 -21.75 -1.82
N VAL A 171 3.16 -21.99 -2.97
CA VAL A 171 2.46 -20.95 -3.73
C VAL A 171 1.34 -20.33 -2.90
N PHE A 172 0.52 -21.16 -2.24
CA PHE A 172 -0.56 -20.68 -1.40
C PHE A 172 -0.06 -19.84 -0.23
N ARG A 173 1.03 -20.24 0.43
CA ARG A 173 1.65 -19.46 1.51
C ARG A 173 2.07 -18.08 1.01
N ASP A 174 2.87 -18.03 -0.05
CA ASP A 174 3.43 -16.76 -0.55
C ASP A 174 2.32 -15.87 -1.14
N ALA A 175 1.32 -16.44 -1.82
CA ALA A 175 0.13 -15.72 -2.29
C ALA A 175 -0.73 -15.15 -1.14
N SER A 176 -0.77 -15.79 0.03
CA SER A 176 -1.54 -15.26 1.17
C SER A 176 -0.87 -14.02 1.76
N TYR A 177 0.46 -14.03 1.89
CA TYR A 177 1.21 -12.83 2.31
C TYR A 177 1.17 -11.73 1.24
N LEU A 178 1.14 -12.10 -0.04
CA LEU A 178 1.00 -11.15 -1.14
C LEU A 178 -0.35 -10.44 -1.05
N ALA A 179 -1.43 -11.19 -0.76
CA ALA A 179 -2.76 -10.63 -0.56
C ALA A 179 -2.77 -9.57 0.55
N GLU A 180 -2.15 -9.87 1.70
CA GLU A 180 -2.03 -8.93 2.81
C GLU A 180 -1.28 -7.66 2.41
N ALA A 181 -0.07 -7.81 1.88
CA ALA A 181 0.77 -6.68 1.49
C ALA A 181 0.08 -5.81 0.43
N TYR A 182 -0.55 -6.44 -0.58
CA TYR A 182 -1.33 -5.76 -1.60
C TYR A 182 -2.49 -4.94 -1.02
N MET A 183 -3.28 -5.52 -0.10
CA MET A 183 -4.41 -4.83 0.51
C MET A 183 -3.95 -3.66 1.39
N LEU A 184 -2.84 -3.83 2.13
CA LEU A 184 -2.26 -2.78 2.96
C LEU A 184 -1.70 -1.64 2.13
N VAL A 185 -0.92 -1.91 1.08
CA VAL A 185 -0.47 -0.89 0.13
C VAL A 185 -1.66 -0.17 -0.46
N SER A 186 -2.64 -0.89 -1.02
CA SER A 186 -3.81 -0.28 -1.67
C SER A 186 -4.57 0.66 -0.75
N LEU A 187 -4.79 0.27 0.52
CA LEU A 187 -5.44 1.11 1.53
C LEU A 187 -4.60 2.35 1.87
N LEU A 188 -3.30 2.17 2.12
CA LEU A 188 -2.39 3.25 2.47
C LEU A 188 -2.22 4.24 1.32
N THR A 189 -2.12 3.77 0.07
CA THR A 189 -2.09 4.59 -1.14
C THR A 189 -3.36 5.41 -1.27
N TYR A 190 -4.52 4.80 -1.02
CA TYR A 190 -5.79 5.53 -1.05
C TYR A 190 -5.82 6.67 -0.02
N GLU A 191 -5.35 6.42 1.21
CA GLU A 191 -5.25 7.47 2.23
C GLU A 191 -4.21 8.53 1.88
N TRP A 192 -3.05 8.13 1.35
CA TRP A 192 -2.02 9.05 0.86
C TRP A 192 -2.60 10.03 -0.16
N LEU A 193 -3.26 9.51 -1.20
CA LEU A 193 -3.85 10.28 -2.28
C LEU A 193 -4.88 11.32 -1.78
N LYS A 194 -5.64 11.02 -0.73
CA LYS A 194 -6.57 12.00 -0.13
C LYS A 194 -5.87 13.19 0.52
N THR A 195 -4.66 12.98 1.03
CA THR A 195 -3.86 14.02 1.70
C THR A 195 -2.97 14.81 0.74
N MET A 196 -2.84 14.36 -0.51
CA MET A 196 -2.04 15.03 -1.53
C MET A 196 -2.58 16.43 -1.86
N PRO A 197 -1.70 17.44 -1.95
CA PRO A 197 -2.07 18.73 -2.51
C PRO A 197 -2.60 18.53 -3.93
N LYS A 198 -3.69 19.22 -4.24
CA LYS A 198 -4.29 19.16 -5.57
C LYS A 198 -3.36 19.87 -6.56
N SER A 199 -3.04 19.20 -7.67
CA SER A 199 -2.24 19.74 -8.78
C SER A 199 -2.93 20.92 -9.47
#